data_AF-A0A357FTY3-F1
#
_entry.id   AF-A0A357FTY3-F1
#
_cell.length_a   1.000
_cell.length_b   1.000
_cell.length_c   1.000
_cell.angle_alpha   90.00
_cell.angle_beta   90.00
_cell.angle_gamma   90.00
#
_symmetry.space_group_name_H-M   'P 1'
#
loop_
_entity.id
_entity.type
_entity.pdbx_description
1 polymer ?
#
loop_
_entity_poly.entity_id
_entity_poly.type
_entity_poly.pdbx_seq_one_letter_code
_entity_poly.pdbx_strand_id
1 'polypeptide(L)'
;MNRLKQLISYCGLIGASIGVWVFLWSEGVLDGLEQEAMRWRYEVRGELSSTAQIIYVDLDADTVSYIGARPWDRQNFSVLVDALLGPGEAKVIGFDIIFSMFSGGSLLDYGRARKGDISFGQSIEYFTDQVVLAAAYTGTTSADAVLPLRRDQYVDPRENPFPEAPSFPILTEESGRLGLANVDEVLSQGSVPYWVVALVEVEGELFSRHLMDGKLRHLVDALNEPEVIVEGE
;
A
#
# COMPACT_ATOMS: atom_id res chain seq x y z
N MET A 1 38.23 -6.65 -54.38
CA MET A 1 37.32 -5.68 -53.73
C MET A 1 38.17 -4.70 -52.92
N ASN A 2 37.96 -3.38 -53.06
CA ASN A 2 38.88 -2.36 -52.54
C ASN A 2 38.77 -2.26 -51.00
N ARG A 3 39.89 -2.31 -50.23
CA ARG A 3 39.87 -2.33 -48.75
C ARG A 3 39.07 -1.17 -48.13
N LEU A 4 39.09 0.00 -48.80
CA LEU A 4 38.29 1.17 -48.40
C LEU A 4 36.77 0.92 -48.51
N LYS A 5 36.32 0.21 -49.55
CA LYS A 5 34.90 -0.16 -49.71
C LYS A 5 34.45 -1.14 -48.62
N GLN A 6 35.33 -2.07 -48.22
CA GLN A 6 35.05 -2.98 -47.10
C GLN A 6 34.94 -2.22 -45.78
N LEU A 7 35.85 -1.28 -45.51
CA LEU A 7 35.84 -0.49 -44.28
C LEU A 7 34.58 0.38 -44.15
N ILE A 8 34.17 1.04 -45.24
CA ILE A 8 32.91 1.79 -45.31
C ILE A 8 31.70 0.87 -45.08
N SER A 9 31.71 -0.32 -45.69
CA SER A 9 30.64 -1.30 -45.50
C SER A 9 30.54 -1.78 -44.06
N TYR A 10 31.66 -2.00 -43.37
CA TYR A 10 31.68 -2.40 -41.96
C TYR A 10 31.19 -1.29 -41.04
N CYS A 11 31.64 -0.05 -41.24
CA CYS A 11 31.14 1.09 -40.48
C CYS A 11 29.63 1.30 -40.69
N GLY A 12 29.13 1.13 -41.92
CA GLY A 12 27.70 1.19 -42.23
C GLY A 12 26.90 0.10 -41.51
N LEU A 13 27.38 -1.14 -41.50
CA LEU A 13 26.74 -2.25 -40.77
C LEU A 13 26.71 -2.03 -39.26
N ILE A 14 27.81 -1.53 -38.68
CA ILE A 14 27.88 -1.21 -37.24
C ILE A 14 26.89 -0.10 -36.91
N GLY A 15 26.86 0.99 -37.70
CA GLY A 15 25.92 2.08 -37.51
C GLY A 15 24.46 1.63 -37.62
N ALA A 16 24.14 0.79 -38.60
CA ALA A 16 22.81 0.19 -38.74
C ALA A 16 22.46 -0.71 -37.55
N SER A 17 23.40 -1.54 -37.09
CA SER A 17 23.19 -2.41 -35.91
C SER A 17 22.93 -1.60 -34.64
N ILE A 18 23.68 -0.52 -34.42
CA ILE A 18 23.47 0.39 -33.28
C ILE A 18 22.10 1.07 -33.41
N GLY A 19 21.74 1.55 -34.61
CA GLY A 19 20.45 2.18 -34.85
C GLY A 19 19.27 1.24 -34.59
N VAL A 20 19.36 0.00 -35.06
CA VAL A 20 18.35 -1.05 -34.76
C VAL A 20 18.29 -1.32 -33.27
N TRP A 21 19.43 -1.43 -32.58
CA TRP A 21 19.46 -1.68 -31.15
C TRP A 21 18.81 -0.55 -30.34
N VAL A 22 19.14 0.70 -30.66
CA VAL A 22 18.55 1.88 -30.01
C VAL A 22 17.05 1.96 -30.29
N PHE A 23 16.60 1.65 -31.50
CA PHE A 23 15.19 1.61 -31.84
C PHE A 23 14.43 0.54 -31.06
N LEU A 24 14.97 -0.68 -30.98
CA LEU A 24 14.36 -1.76 -30.20
C LEU A 24 14.34 -1.45 -28.69
N TRP A 25 15.35 -0.73 -28.20
CA TRP A 25 15.39 -0.24 -26.82
C TRP A 25 14.33 0.85 -26.57
N SER A 26 14.21 1.84 -27.47
CA SER A 26 13.26 2.94 -27.30
C SER A 26 11.80 2.49 -27.38
N GLU A 27 11.51 1.44 -28.15
CA GLU A 27 10.17 0.83 -28.25
C GLU A 27 9.89 -0.20 -27.15
N GLY A 28 10.82 -0.42 -26.20
CA GLY A 28 10.63 -1.35 -25.06
C GLY A 28 10.67 -2.84 -25.43
N VAL A 29 11.04 -3.20 -26.66
CA VAL A 29 11.09 -4.61 -27.13
C VAL A 29 12.15 -5.40 -26.35
N LEU A 30 13.28 -4.75 -26.02
CA LEU A 30 14.34 -5.39 -25.24
C LEU A 30 13.89 -5.70 -23.81
N ASP A 31 13.05 -4.87 -23.21
CA ASP A 31 12.51 -5.10 -21.87
C ASP A 31 11.62 -6.35 -21.85
N GLY A 32 10.80 -6.55 -22.88
CA GLY A 32 10.00 -7.76 -23.03
C GLY A 32 10.86 -9.03 -23.17
N LEU A 33 11.96 -8.97 -23.94
CA LEU A 33 12.90 -10.08 -24.06
C LEU A 33 13.61 -10.38 -22.73
N GLU A 34 13.98 -9.34 -21.97
CA GLU A 34 14.59 -9.49 -20.65
C GLU A 34 13.60 -10.13 -19.66
N GLN A 35 12.34 -9.68 -19.65
CA GLN A 35 11.30 -10.24 -18.79
C GLN A 35 11.00 -11.70 -19.11
N GLU A 36 10.91 -12.07 -20.38
CA GLU A 36 10.76 -13.47 -20.79
C GLU A 36 11.97 -14.30 -20.36
N ALA A 37 13.20 -13.81 -20.61
CA ALA A 37 14.41 -14.48 -20.15
C ALA A 37 14.42 -14.66 -18.63
N MET A 38 13.92 -13.69 -17.87
CA MET A 38 13.76 -13.76 -16.42
C MET A 38 12.68 -14.77 -16.01
N ARG A 39 11.53 -14.81 -16.68
CA ARG A 39 10.47 -15.81 -16.46
C ARG A 39 11.03 -17.22 -16.63
N TRP A 40 11.72 -17.48 -17.74
CA TRP A 40 12.37 -18.76 -18.01
C TRP A 40 13.38 -19.14 -16.92
N ARG A 41 14.16 -18.17 -16.40
CA ARG A 41 15.06 -18.44 -15.27
C ARG A 41 14.30 -18.87 -14.03
N TYR A 42 13.16 -18.24 -13.72
CA TYR A 42 12.34 -18.64 -12.58
C TYR A 42 11.69 -20.01 -12.77
N GLU A 43 11.17 -20.30 -13.96
CA GLU A 43 10.58 -21.60 -14.30
C GLU A 43 11.62 -22.73 -14.21
N VAL A 44 12.80 -22.54 -14.81
CA VAL A 44 13.89 -23.55 -14.81
C VAL A 44 14.49 -23.74 -13.41
N ARG A 45 14.64 -22.65 -12.64
CA ARG A 45 15.12 -22.72 -11.25
C ARG A 45 14.10 -23.44 -10.35
N GLY A 46 12.81 -23.27 -10.63
CA GLY A 46 11.72 -23.76 -9.80
C GLY A 46 11.46 -22.89 -8.57
N GLU A 47 10.49 -23.33 -7.78
CA GLU A 47 10.12 -22.72 -6.51
C GLU A 47 11.23 -22.94 -5.47
N LEU A 48 11.65 -21.84 -4.82
CA LEU A 48 12.53 -21.90 -3.67
C LEU A 48 11.67 -21.87 -2.42
N SER A 49 11.83 -22.83 -1.52
CA SER A 49 11.22 -22.74 -0.20
C SER A 49 11.77 -21.52 0.52
N SER A 50 10.86 -20.64 0.94
CA SER A 50 11.22 -19.50 1.78
C SER A 50 11.88 -20.00 3.06
N THR A 51 13.01 -19.41 3.45
CA THR A 51 13.62 -19.63 4.76
C THR A 51 12.83 -18.96 5.88
N ALA A 52 11.98 -17.99 5.53
CA ALA A 52 11.01 -17.37 6.43
C ALA A 52 9.69 -18.16 6.41
N GLN A 53 9.18 -18.48 7.60
CA GLN A 53 7.82 -19.01 7.76
C GLN A 53 6.83 -17.87 7.49
N ILE A 54 6.24 -17.87 6.30
CA ILE A 54 5.26 -16.86 5.87
C ILE A 54 3.91 -17.56 5.77
N ILE A 55 2.89 -16.97 6.38
CA ILE A 55 1.51 -17.42 6.28
C ILE A 55 0.74 -16.33 5.53
N TYR A 56 0.11 -16.71 4.43
CA TYR A 56 -0.82 -15.85 3.71
C TYR A 56 -2.24 -16.14 4.20
N VAL A 57 -2.96 -15.09 4.60
CA VAL A 57 -4.35 -15.18 5.07
C VAL A 57 -5.21 -14.42 4.07
N ASP A 58 -6.07 -15.16 3.38
CA ASP A 58 -6.96 -14.61 2.36
C ASP A 58 -8.37 -14.37 2.89
N LEU A 59 -9.13 -13.48 2.23
CA LEU A 59 -10.55 -13.27 2.47
C LEU A 59 -11.34 -13.87 1.30
N ASP A 60 -11.75 -15.13 1.45
CA ASP A 60 -12.53 -15.83 0.45
C ASP A 60 -14.02 -15.43 0.45
N ALA A 61 -14.75 -15.90 -0.56
CA ALA A 61 -16.17 -15.61 -0.72
C ALA A 61 -17.02 -16.09 0.47
N ASP A 62 -16.66 -17.23 1.06
CA ASP A 62 -17.35 -17.80 2.22
C ASP A 62 -17.14 -16.90 3.45
N THR A 63 -15.91 -16.43 3.69
CA THR A 63 -15.60 -15.46 4.74
C THR A 63 -16.38 -14.17 4.54
N VAL A 64 -16.39 -13.61 3.33
CA VAL A 64 -17.16 -12.39 3.02
C VAL A 64 -18.66 -12.61 3.25
N SER A 65 -19.20 -13.78 2.90
CA SER A 65 -20.61 -14.11 3.14
C SER A 65 -20.95 -14.19 4.63
N TYR A 66 -20.00 -14.63 5.46
CA TYR A 66 -20.16 -14.74 6.91
C TYR A 66 -20.02 -13.41 7.63
N ILE A 67 -18.99 -12.62 7.30
CA ILE A 67 -18.70 -11.34 7.98
C ILE A 67 -19.56 -10.18 7.45
N GLY A 68 -20.08 -10.31 6.23
CA GLY A 68 -20.89 -9.31 5.57
C GLY A 68 -20.10 -8.30 4.73
N ALA A 69 -20.82 -7.32 4.18
CA ALA A 69 -20.23 -6.27 3.34
C ALA A 69 -19.42 -5.27 4.16
N ARG A 70 -18.47 -4.60 3.50
CA ARG A 70 -17.68 -3.51 4.07
C ARG A 70 -18.58 -2.30 4.44
N PRO A 71 -18.19 -1.48 5.44
CA PRO A 71 -16.97 -1.59 6.25
C PRO A 71 -17.07 -2.69 7.33
N TRP A 72 -16.00 -3.46 7.50
CA TRP A 72 -15.93 -4.53 8.50
C TRP A 72 -15.60 -3.96 9.89
N ASP A 73 -16.13 -4.62 10.92
CA ASP A 73 -15.89 -4.24 12.31
C ASP A 73 -14.40 -4.43 12.67
N ARG A 74 -13.73 -3.33 13.00
CA ARG A 74 -12.30 -3.32 13.33
C ARG A 74 -11.99 -4.02 14.65
N GLN A 75 -12.99 -4.28 15.49
CA GLN A 75 -12.81 -5.14 16.66
C GLN A 75 -12.38 -6.57 16.29
N ASN A 76 -12.84 -7.11 15.15
CA ASN A 76 -12.41 -8.43 14.69
C ASN A 76 -10.93 -8.46 14.35
N PHE A 77 -10.40 -7.36 13.83
CA PHE A 77 -8.98 -7.23 13.48
C PHE A 77 -8.10 -7.02 14.72
N SER A 78 -8.60 -6.36 15.76
CA SER A 78 -7.97 -6.32 17.09
C SER A 78 -7.78 -7.74 17.65
N VAL A 79 -8.86 -8.53 17.69
CA VAL A 79 -8.81 -9.93 18.16
C VAL A 79 -7.83 -10.76 17.32
N LEU A 80 -7.81 -10.55 16.00
CA LEU A 80 -6.87 -11.23 15.10
C LEU A 80 -5.41 -10.89 15.42
N VAL A 81 -5.09 -9.61 15.61
CA VAL A 81 -3.72 -9.16 15.96
C VAL A 81 -3.30 -9.77 17.29
N ASP A 82 -4.14 -9.68 18.31
CA ASP A 82 -3.84 -10.21 19.65
C ASP A 82 -3.63 -11.73 19.62
N ALA A 83 -4.45 -12.46 18.85
CA ALA A 83 -4.35 -13.91 18.71
C ALA A 83 -3.08 -14.33 17.96
N LEU A 84 -2.73 -13.63 16.88
CA LEU A 84 -1.60 -13.98 16.03
C LEU A 84 -0.25 -13.58 16.66
N LEU A 85 -0.12 -12.37 17.22
CA LEU A 85 1.13 -11.90 17.83
C LEU A 85 1.31 -12.37 19.27
N GLY A 86 0.23 -12.61 19.99
CA GLY A 86 0.27 -13.15 21.35
C GLY A 86 0.43 -14.68 21.35
N PRO A 87 -0.64 -15.47 21.54
CA PRO A 87 -0.54 -16.93 21.57
C PRO A 87 -0.01 -17.58 20.29
N GLY A 88 -0.23 -16.96 19.14
CA GLY A 88 0.23 -17.45 17.83
C GLY A 88 1.72 -17.23 17.56
N GLU A 89 2.40 -16.41 18.38
CA GLU A 89 3.84 -16.11 18.29
C GLU A 89 4.31 -15.64 16.90
N ALA A 90 3.40 -15.07 16.09
CA ALA A 90 3.79 -14.47 14.81
C ALA A 90 4.75 -13.30 15.06
N LYS A 91 5.79 -13.20 14.22
CA LYS A 91 6.80 -12.15 14.39
C LYS A 91 6.30 -10.78 13.97
N VAL A 92 5.60 -10.73 12.83
CA VAL A 92 5.09 -9.52 12.19
C VAL A 92 3.80 -9.87 11.46
N ILE A 93 2.86 -8.93 11.41
CA ILE A 93 1.63 -8.98 10.60
C ILE A 93 1.65 -7.82 9.61
N GLY A 94 1.37 -8.13 8.35
CA GLY A 94 1.08 -7.12 7.32
C GLY A 94 -0.39 -7.23 6.91
N PHE A 95 -1.11 -6.10 6.92
CA PHE A 95 -2.48 -6.04 6.41
C PHE A 95 -2.50 -5.47 5.00
N ASP A 96 -2.98 -6.25 4.04
CA ASP A 96 -3.33 -5.77 2.70
C ASP A 96 -4.80 -5.30 2.63
N ILE A 97 -5.19 -4.49 3.62
CA ILE A 97 -6.52 -3.90 3.75
C ILE A 97 -6.35 -2.45 4.18
N ILE A 98 -6.88 -1.53 3.40
CA ILE A 98 -6.83 -0.10 3.73
C ILE A 98 -7.95 0.20 4.72
N PHE A 99 -7.61 0.36 6.00
CA PHE A 99 -8.54 0.72 7.08
C PHE A 99 -8.92 2.21 7.05
N SER A 100 -9.36 2.67 5.88
CA SER A 100 -9.67 4.06 5.61
C SER A 100 -10.73 4.60 6.54
N MET A 101 -10.47 5.79 7.05
CA MET A 101 -11.48 6.54 7.75
C MET A 101 -12.65 6.89 6.80
N PHE A 102 -12.47 7.04 5.48
CA PHE A 102 -13.55 7.42 4.56
C PHE A 102 -14.51 6.29 4.16
N SER A 103 -14.29 5.07 4.67
CA SER A 103 -15.18 3.93 4.42
C SER A 103 -16.40 3.94 5.35
N GLY A 104 -17.50 4.57 4.93
CA GLY A 104 -18.75 4.60 5.69
C GLY A 104 -19.99 4.79 4.83
N GLY A 105 -20.98 3.92 5.01
CA GLY A 105 -22.30 4.03 4.38
C GLY A 105 -23.36 4.56 5.36
N SER A 106 -24.53 4.93 4.86
CA SER A 106 -25.66 5.42 5.69
C SER A 106 -26.17 4.41 6.72
N LEU A 107 -25.85 3.13 6.55
CA LEU A 107 -26.25 2.03 7.44
C LEU A 107 -25.18 1.68 8.49
N LEU A 108 -24.07 2.43 8.56
CA LEU A 108 -23.01 2.18 9.51
C LEU A 108 -23.43 2.59 10.93
N ASP A 109 -23.30 1.66 11.89
CA ASP A 109 -23.34 1.99 13.31
C ASP A 109 -22.02 2.65 13.72
N TYR A 110 -22.03 3.99 13.80
CA TYR A 110 -20.86 4.78 14.17
C TYR A 110 -20.35 4.50 15.58
N GLY A 111 -21.23 4.20 16.53
CA GLY A 111 -20.83 3.91 17.91
C GLY A 111 -20.06 2.60 17.99
N ARG A 112 -20.54 1.57 17.29
CA ARG A 112 -19.84 0.30 17.14
C ARG A 112 -18.52 0.46 16.38
N ALA A 113 -18.53 1.18 15.26
CA ALA A 113 -17.33 1.42 14.46
C ALA A 113 -16.22 2.12 15.26
N ARG A 114 -16.55 3.17 16.02
CA ARG A 114 -15.58 3.87 16.89
C ARG A 114 -15.01 2.97 17.98
N LYS A 115 -15.83 2.10 18.59
CA LYS A 115 -15.34 1.11 19.58
C LYS A 115 -14.38 0.10 18.95
N GLY A 116 -14.68 -0.35 17.74
CA GLY A 116 -13.81 -1.22 16.95
C GLY A 116 -12.48 -0.54 16.63
N ASP A 117 -12.52 0.74 16.22
CA ASP A 117 -11.34 1.55 15.94
C ASP A 117 -10.44 1.70 17.17
N ILE A 118 -11.03 2.03 18.33
CA ILE A 118 -10.30 2.15 19.60
C ILE A 118 -9.65 0.81 19.98
N SER A 119 -10.41 -0.28 19.93
CA SER A 119 -9.89 -1.61 20.28
C SER A 119 -8.71 -2.00 19.36
N PHE A 120 -8.86 -1.73 18.06
CA PHE A 120 -7.80 -2.02 17.11
C PHE A 120 -6.58 -1.13 17.32
N GLY A 121 -6.76 0.16 17.55
CA GLY A 121 -5.66 1.07 17.89
C GLY A 121 -4.88 0.65 19.14
N GLN A 122 -5.57 0.16 20.18
CA GLN A 122 -4.92 -0.39 21.37
C GLN A 122 -4.05 -1.62 21.06
N SER A 123 -4.54 -2.55 20.23
CA SER A 123 -3.73 -3.69 19.77
C SER A 123 -2.52 -3.21 18.96
N ILE A 124 -2.69 -2.25 18.04
CA ILE A 124 -1.59 -1.71 17.24
C ILE A 124 -0.54 -1.03 18.12
N GLU A 125 -0.96 -0.25 19.11
CA GLU A 125 -0.07 0.41 20.06
C GLU A 125 0.72 -0.61 20.88
N TYR A 126 0.04 -1.63 21.42
CA TYR A 126 0.68 -2.69 22.20
C TYR A 126 1.72 -3.46 21.38
N PHE A 127 1.48 -3.64 20.08
CA PHE A 127 2.36 -4.33 19.13
C PHE A 127 3.02 -3.39 18.10
N THR A 128 3.40 -2.18 18.52
CA THR A 128 3.83 -1.07 17.64
C THR A 128 4.85 -1.45 16.55
N ASP A 129 5.80 -2.32 16.85
CA ASP A 129 6.87 -2.70 15.91
C ASP A 129 6.59 -3.96 15.09
N GLN A 130 5.42 -4.59 15.30
CA GLN A 130 5.09 -5.89 14.74
C GLN A 130 3.89 -5.85 13.78
N VAL A 131 3.28 -4.68 13.55
CA VAL A 131 2.16 -4.55 12.60
C VAL A 131 2.46 -3.50 11.54
N VAL A 132 2.25 -3.86 10.28
CA VAL A 132 2.29 -2.95 9.12
C VAL A 132 0.89 -2.88 8.50
N LEU A 133 0.38 -1.66 8.34
CA LEU A 133 -0.95 -1.36 7.83
C LEU A 133 -0.84 -0.84 6.39
N ALA A 134 -1.73 -1.29 5.50
CA ALA A 134 -1.77 -0.78 4.13
C ALA A 134 -2.19 0.70 4.09
N ALA A 135 -1.48 1.45 3.27
CA ALA A 135 -1.87 2.74 2.73
C ALA A 135 -1.82 2.69 1.20
N ALA A 136 -2.67 3.44 0.52
CA ALA A 136 -2.60 3.54 -0.93
C ALA A 136 -3.17 4.85 -1.46
N TYR A 137 -2.64 5.30 -2.59
CA TYR A 137 -3.28 6.30 -3.44
C TYR A 137 -4.46 5.64 -4.14
N THR A 138 -5.67 6.04 -3.77
CA THR A 138 -6.92 5.50 -4.32
C THR A 138 -7.81 6.67 -4.76
N GLY A 139 -8.87 6.35 -5.52
CA GLY A 139 -9.88 7.34 -5.91
C GLY A 139 -10.69 7.92 -4.75
N THR A 140 -10.50 7.41 -3.52
CA THR A 140 -11.20 7.89 -2.32
C THR A 140 -10.56 9.18 -1.77
N THR A 141 -9.23 9.29 -1.82
CA THR A 141 -8.48 10.41 -1.23
C THR A 141 -7.83 11.32 -2.26
N SER A 142 -7.60 10.84 -3.49
CA SER A 142 -7.16 11.68 -4.60
C SER A 142 -8.05 11.48 -5.83
N ALA A 143 -8.39 12.57 -6.52
CA ALA A 143 -9.22 12.51 -7.72
C ALA A 143 -8.59 11.66 -8.82
N ASP A 144 -7.25 11.66 -8.89
CA ASP A 144 -6.51 10.96 -9.92
C ASP A 144 -6.10 9.53 -9.52
N ALA A 145 -6.19 9.16 -8.23
CA ALA A 145 -5.76 7.85 -7.71
C ALA A 145 -4.32 7.43 -8.09
N VAL A 146 -3.47 8.40 -8.48
CA VAL A 146 -2.12 8.13 -9.01
C VAL A 146 -1.10 8.02 -7.87
N LEU A 147 -0.29 6.97 -7.92
CA LEU A 147 0.93 6.85 -7.11
C LEU A 147 1.94 7.95 -7.53
N PRO A 148 2.35 8.86 -6.63
CA PRO A 148 3.21 9.99 -6.97
C PRO A 148 4.65 9.55 -7.24
N LEU A 149 4.92 9.14 -8.48
CA LEU A 149 6.23 8.68 -8.92
C LEU A 149 7.07 9.86 -9.42
N ARG A 150 8.38 9.84 -9.11
CA ARG A 150 9.32 10.87 -9.58
C ARG A 150 9.36 11.02 -11.11
N ARG A 151 9.15 9.92 -11.86
CA ARG A 151 9.13 9.94 -13.33
C ARG A 151 7.97 10.77 -13.88
N ASP A 152 6.89 10.89 -13.10
CA ASP A 152 5.67 11.60 -13.42
C ASP A 152 5.67 13.03 -12.83
N GLN A 153 6.86 13.56 -12.54
CA GLN A 153 7.11 14.91 -11.99
C GLN A 153 6.65 15.13 -10.54
N TYR A 154 6.30 14.08 -9.81
CA TYR A 154 6.08 14.16 -8.35
C TYR A 154 7.41 14.20 -7.61
N VAL A 155 8.07 15.36 -7.64
CA VAL A 155 9.40 15.57 -7.06
C VAL A 155 9.40 16.41 -5.78
N ASP A 156 8.34 17.17 -5.50
CA ASP A 156 8.16 17.92 -4.25
C ASP A 156 7.24 17.14 -3.30
N PRO A 157 7.77 16.55 -2.21
CA PRO A 157 6.96 15.80 -1.25
C PRO A 157 5.81 16.60 -0.63
N ARG A 158 5.90 17.93 -0.60
CA ARG A 158 4.87 18.82 -0.01
C ARG A 158 3.64 18.96 -0.90
N GLU A 159 3.79 18.69 -2.18
CA GLU A 159 2.69 18.72 -3.16
C GLU A 159 2.06 17.33 -3.34
N ASN A 160 2.70 16.28 -2.82
CA ASN A 160 2.19 14.92 -2.89
C ASN A 160 1.02 14.76 -1.90
N PRO A 161 -0.13 14.20 -2.32
CA PRO A 161 -1.21 13.94 -1.41
C PRO A 161 -0.81 12.91 -0.35
N PHE A 162 -1.48 12.95 0.80
CA PHE A 162 -1.39 11.87 1.77
C PHE A 162 -2.17 10.65 1.24
N PRO A 163 -1.61 9.43 1.26
CA PRO A 163 -2.32 8.25 0.78
C PRO A 163 -3.55 7.96 1.64
N GLU A 164 -4.54 7.26 1.07
CA GLU A 164 -5.59 6.67 1.88
C GLU A 164 -4.97 5.68 2.88
N ALA A 165 -5.24 5.88 4.16
CA ALA A 165 -4.65 5.13 5.25
C ALA A 165 -5.62 5.08 6.45
N PRO A 166 -5.38 4.18 7.43
CA PRO A 166 -5.95 4.35 8.77
C PRO A 166 -5.61 5.71 9.34
N SER A 167 -6.48 6.21 10.22
CA SER A 167 -6.25 7.44 10.99
C SER A 167 -6.38 7.13 12.48
N PHE A 168 -6.31 8.16 13.32
CA PHE A 168 -6.55 8.05 14.75
C PHE A 168 -7.87 7.29 15.04
N PRO A 169 -7.88 6.34 16.00
CA PRO A 169 -6.80 5.96 16.92
C PRO A 169 -5.88 4.82 16.45
N ILE A 170 -6.10 4.26 15.26
CA ILE A 170 -5.31 3.12 14.74
C ILE A 170 -3.89 3.55 14.35
N LEU A 171 -3.79 4.76 13.84
CA LEU A 171 -2.54 5.44 13.51
C LEU A 171 -2.39 6.65 14.42
N THR A 172 -1.22 6.82 15.02
CA THR A 172 -0.88 7.98 15.87
C THR A 172 0.50 8.51 15.50
N GLU A 173 0.96 9.55 16.20
CA GLU A 173 2.32 10.06 16.04
C GLU A 173 3.39 9.06 16.53
N GLU A 174 3.02 8.10 17.40
CA GLU A 174 3.93 7.18 18.08
C GLU A 174 3.73 5.70 17.68
N SER A 175 2.57 5.36 17.11
CA SER A 175 2.16 3.99 16.81
C SER A 175 1.44 3.86 15.46
N GLY A 176 1.53 2.65 14.89
CA GLY A 176 0.99 2.33 13.57
C GLY A 176 2.01 2.61 12.46
N ARG A 177 2.49 1.54 11.82
CA ARG A 177 3.41 1.63 10.69
C ARG A 177 2.65 1.47 9.38
N LEU A 178 2.88 2.36 8.43
CA LEU A 178 2.26 2.29 7.11
C LEU A 178 3.20 1.62 6.09
N GLY A 179 2.62 0.80 5.22
CA GLY A 179 3.25 0.30 4.00
C GLY A 179 2.39 0.60 2.79
N LEU A 180 2.98 1.00 1.67
CA LEU A 180 2.22 1.27 0.46
C LEU A 180 1.83 -0.03 -0.25
N ALA A 181 0.53 -0.15 -0.54
CA ALA A 181 -0.07 -1.28 -1.26
C ALA A 181 -0.31 -0.98 -2.75
N ASN A 182 0.06 0.21 -3.24
CA ASN A 182 -0.01 0.50 -4.68
C ASN A 182 1.04 -0.30 -5.45
N VAL A 183 0.68 -0.66 -6.68
CA VAL A 183 1.62 -1.16 -7.69
C VAL A 183 1.84 -0.09 -8.77
N ASP A 184 3.03 -0.05 -9.34
CA ASP A 184 3.27 0.72 -10.57
C ASP A 184 2.66 -0.04 -11.75
N GLU A 185 1.47 0.36 -12.19
CA GLU A 185 0.75 -0.32 -13.27
C GLU A 185 1.51 -0.34 -14.61
N VAL A 186 2.37 0.63 -14.87
CA VAL A 186 3.15 0.68 -16.12
C VAL A 186 4.25 -0.36 -16.09
N LEU A 187 4.99 -0.46 -14.99
CA LEU A 187 6.06 -1.46 -14.85
C LEU A 187 5.50 -2.86 -14.56
N SER A 188 4.32 -2.96 -13.96
CA SER A 188 3.69 -4.24 -13.62
C SER A 188 2.97 -4.93 -14.79
N GLN A 189 2.96 -4.34 -15.99
CA GLN A 189 2.41 -4.97 -17.21
C GLN A 189 3.26 -6.14 -17.75
N GLY A 190 4.45 -6.34 -17.18
CA GLY A 190 5.37 -7.38 -17.62
C GLY A 190 4.97 -8.80 -17.24
N SER A 191 5.64 -9.79 -17.85
CA SER A 191 5.45 -11.22 -17.51
C SER A 191 5.96 -11.58 -16.11
N VAL A 192 6.76 -10.71 -15.51
CA VAL A 192 7.26 -10.83 -14.13
C VAL A 192 6.71 -9.62 -13.36
N PRO A 193 5.92 -9.83 -12.29
CA PRO A 193 5.42 -8.73 -11.47
C PRO A 193 6.59 -8.04 -10.77
N TYR A 194 6.66 -6.71 -10.92
CA TYR A 194 7.63 -5.88 -10.20
C TYR A 194 7.00 -5.42 -8.89
N TRP A 195 7.46 -5.99 -7.78
CA TRP A 195 7.13 -5.49 -6.46
C TRP A 195 8.11 -4.38 -6.11
N VAL A 196 7.65 -3.13 -6.16
CA VAL A 196 8.41 -1.99 -5.67
C VAL A 196 7.91 -1.67 -4.27
N VAL A 197 8.77 -1.82 -3.27
CA VAL A 197 8.49 -1.23 -1.95
C VAL A 197 8.68 0.27 -2.11
N ALA A 198 7.58 0.99 -2.30
CA ALA A 198 7.59 2.44 -2.28
C ALA A 198 7.60 2.90 -0.82
N LEU A 199 8.73 3.44 -0.37
CA LEU A 199 8.76 4.31 0.79
C LEU A 199 8.40 5.70 0.28
N VAL A 200 7.18 6.16 0.55
CA VAL A 200 6.81 7.55 0.31
C VAL A 200 6.99 8.30 1.63
N GLU A 201 8.07 9.07 1.68
CA GLU A 201 8.26 10.06 2.74
C GLU A 201 7.29 11.21 2.46
N VAL A 202 6.28 11.33 3.31
CA VAL A 202 5.38 12.49 3.29
C VAL A 202 5.95 13.49 4.30
N GLU A 203 6.61 14.54 3.82
CA GLU A 203 7.04 15.64 4.69
C GLU A 203 5.91 16.66 4.87
N GLY A 204 5.69 17.10 6.12
CA GLY A 204 4.86 18.27 6.41
C GLY A 204 3.56 17.97 7.16
N GLU A 205 2.65 18.95 7.14
CA GLU A 205 1.43 18.98 7.96
C GLU A 205 0.36 17.96 7.56
N LEU A 206 0.50 17.30 6.41
CA LEU A 206 -0.53 16.42 5.86
C LEU A 206 -0.79 15.20 6.76
N PHE A 207 0.27 14.61 7.34
CA PHE A 207 0.13 13.53 8.31
C PHE A 207 -0.62 14.00 9.55
N SER A 208 -0.22 15.14 10.13
CA SER A 208 -0.91 15.72 11.28
C SER A 208 -2.37 16.06 10.97
N ARG A 209 -2.67 16.61 9.80
CA ARG A 209 -4.05 16.88 9.35
C ARG A 209 -4.87 15.60 9.24
N HIS A 210 -4.30 14.55 8.62
CA HIS A 210 -4.96 13.25 8.53
C HIS A 210 -5.30 12.67 9.90
N LEU A 211 -4.38 12.76 10.87
CA LEU A 211 -4.64 12.37 12.26
C LEU A 211 -5.72 13.23 12.93
N MET A 212 -5.68 14.55 12.70
CA MET A 212 -6.68 15.48 13.25
C MET A 212 -8.08 15.21 12.71
N ASP A 213 -8.23 14.89 11.43
CA ASP A 213 -9.51 14.51 10.83
C ASP A 213 -10.06 13.22 11.45
N GLY A 214 -9.20 12.25 11.76
CA GLY A 214 -9.56 11.04 12.50
C GLY A 214 -9.97 11.33 13.94
N LYS A 215 -9.21 12.18 14.66
CA LYS A 215 -9.50 12.64 16.03
C LYS A 215 -10.86 13.34 16.09
N LEU A 216 -11.11 14.27 15.17
CA LEU A 216 -12.38 15.00 15.08
C LEU A 216 -13.55 14.04 14.98
N ARG A 217 -13.45 12.97 14.18
CA ARG A 217 -14.52 11.99 14.05
C ARG A 217 -14.83 11.17 15.29
N HIS A 218 -13.86 11.01 16.18
CA HIS A 218 -14.06 10.35 17.46
C HIS A 218 -14.57 11.33 18.54
N LEU A 219 -14.30 12.62 18.36
CA LEU A 219 -14.60 13.69 19.32
C LEU A 219 -15.82 14.55 18.95
N VAL A 220 -16.51 14.29 17.83
CA VAL A 220 -17.68 15.08 17.39
C VAL A 220 -18.74 15.20 18.49
N ASP A 221 -18.96 14.14 19.27
CA ASP A 221 -19.98 14.14 20.31
C ASP A 221 -19.45 14.70 21.64
N ALA A 222 -18.14 14.61 21.88
CA ALA A 222 -17.49 15.13 23.10
C ALA A 222 -17.56 16.66 23.23
N LEU A 223 -17.80 17.38 22.11
CA LEU A 223 -17.96 18.84 22.09
C LEU A 223 -19.42 19.29 21.95
N ASN A 224 -20.36 18.37 21.73
CA ASN A 224 -21.75 18.69 21.41
C ASN A 224 -22.77 18.24 22.48
N GLU A 225 -22.35 17.50 23.51
CA GLU A 225 -23.22 17.21 24.64
C GLU A 225 -23.04 18.27 25.74
N PRO A 226 -23.98 19.22 25.91
CA PRO A 226 -24.04 19.98 27.15
C PRO A 226 -24.35 18.98 28.28
N GLU A 227 -23.39 18.71 29.14
CA GLU A 227 -23.67 18.05 30.42
C GLU A 227 -24.67 18.93 31.17
N VAL A 228 -25.90 18.44 31.35
CA VAL A 228 -26.83 19.02 32.30
C VAL A 228 -26.29 18.66 33.68
N ILE A 229 -25.46 19.54 34.23
CA ILE A 229 -25.10 19.50 35.65
C ILE A 229 -26.40 19.74 36.40
N VAL A 230 -27.01 18.66 36.91
CA VAL A 230 -28.08 18.78 37.88
C VAL A 230 -27.42 19.23 39.18
N GLU A 231 -27.63 20.48 39.59
CA GLU A 231 -27.20 20.95 40.91
C GLU A 231 -27.86 20.08 41.98
N GLY A 232 -27.07 19.25 42.68
CA GLY A 232 -27.46 18.65 43.96
C GLY A 232 -27.23 17.14 44.15
N GLU A 233 -25.99 16.66 43.99
CA GLU A 233 -25.48 15.52 44.78
C GLU A 233 -24.39 15.99 45.75
#